data_AF-A0A105JGB3-F1
#
_entry.id   AF-A0A105JGB3-F1
#
_cell.length_a   1.000
_cell.length_b   1.000
_cell.length_c   1.000
_cell.angle_alpha   90.00
_cell.angle_beta   90.00
_cell.angle_gamma   90.00
#
_symmetry.space_group_name_H-M   'P 1'
#
loop_
_entity.id
_entity.type
_entity.pdbx_description
1 polymer ?
#
loop_
_entity_poly.entity_id
_entity_poly.type
_entity_poly.pdbx_seq_one_letter_code
_entity_poly.pdbx_strand_id
1 'polypeptide(L)'
;MFTVYLKTYPALTFKPEDFAQPQFIRHACGVRAVHLYAELRARGEGKVGAFHAAFGNEIQGSTEDVLIAAEQFERSSTFQNAYEGAQDRIGRDELRKEWAARLGEISVTERDHAAFLNAHSEFLESKGNKKYEKRCEAFDQIISERTKEAEKRAELQHMSNETMRIFG
;
A
#
# COMPACT_ATOMS: atom_id res chain seq x y z
N MET A 1 -4.09 -8.43 19.16
CA MET A 1 -4.38 -7.68 20.39
C MET A 1 -3.64 -6.36 20.25
N PHE A 2 -4.33 -5.23 20.33
CA PHE A 2 -3.68 -3.93 20.12
C PHE A 2 -2.75 -3.62 21.28
N THR A 3 -1.46 -3.44 20.99
CA THR A 3 -0.42 -3.27 22.00
C THR A 3 0.49 -2.11 21.62
N VAL A 4 0.03 -0.89 21.93
CA VAL A 4 0.88 0.29 21.95
C VAL A 4 1.04 0.76 23.40
N TYR A 5 2.26 1.05 23.81
CA TYR A 5 2.57 1.51 25.16
C TYR A 5 3.61 2.64 25.14
N LEU A 6 3.66 3.38 26.24
CA LEU A 6 4.70 4.37 26.49
C LEU A 6 5.89 3.70 27.16
N LYS A 7 7.11 3.96 26.71
CA LYS A 7 8.32 3.42 27.34
C LYS A 7 8.45 3.82 28.80
N THR A 8 7.99 5.02 29.15
CA THR A 8 7.97 5.53 30.52
C THR A 8 6.98 4.78 31.41
N TYR A 9 5.95 4.16 30.82
CA TYR A 9 4.90 3.42 31.52
C TYR A 9 4.57 2.10 30.79
N PRO A 10 5.49 1.12 30.77
CA PRO A 10 5.35 -0.10 29.97
C PRO A 10 4.22 -1.02 30.45
N ALA A 11 3.75 -0.84 31.70
CA ALA A 11 2.61 -1.55 32.24
C ALA A 11 1.25 -1.03 31.72
N LEU A 12 1.23 0.13 31.06
CA LEU A 12 0.01 0.73 30.51
C LEU A 12 -0.04 0.51 28.99
N THR A 13 -1.05 -0.24 28.56
CA THR A 13 -1.41 -0.35 27.14
C THR A 13 -2.47 0.67 26.81
N PHE A 14 -2.27 1.41 25.73
CA PHE A 14 -3.23 2.40 25.23
C PHE A 14 -4.15 1.75 24.21
N LYS A 15 -5.36 2.30 24.08
CA LYS A 15 -6.31 1.93 23.04
C LYS A 15 -6.11 2.84 21.83
N PRO A 16 -6.55 2.42 20.63
CA PRO A 16 -6.50 3.27 19.44
C PRO A 16 -7.14 4.64 19.65
N GLU A 17 -8.25 4.71 20.38
CA GLU A 17 -9.02 5.95 20.60
C GLU A 17 -8.26 7.00 21.40
N ASP A 18 -7.28 6.59 22.22
CA ASP A 18 -6.44 7.49 23.00
C ASP A 18 -5.58 8.37 22.08
N PHE A 19 -5.19 7.86 20.91
CA PHE A 19 -4.39 8.57 19.92
C PHE A 19 -5.17 9.65 19.17
N ALA A 20 -6.51 9.54 19.12
CA ALA A 20 -7.37 10.57 18.55
C ALA A 20 -7.52 11.79 19.48
N GLN A 21 -7.16 11.65 20.77
CA GLN A 21 -7.25 12.73 21.74
C GLN A 21 -6.20 13.80 21.43
N PRO A 22 -6.59 15.08 21.21
CA PRO A 22 -5.67 16.15 20.80
C PRO A 22 -4.45 16.30 21.73
N GLN A 23 -4.63 16.08 23.02
CA GLN A 23 -3.59 16.32 24.02
C GLN A 23 -2.68 15.11 24.26
N PHE A 24 -3.10 13.89 23.89
CA PHE A 24 -2.40 12.66 24.27
C PHE A 24 -0.97 12.63 23.71
N ILE A 25 -0.84 12.66 22.39
CA ILE A 25 0.49 12.64 21.73
C ILE A 25 1.32 13.88 22.11
N ARG A 26 0.68 15.03 22.29
CA ARG A 26 1.37 16.25 22.69
C ARG A 26 1.99 16.12 24.09
N HIS A 27 1.30 15.47 25.03
CA HIS A 27 1.83 15.20 26.36
C HIS A 27 2.84 14.06 26.37
N ALA A 28 2.57 12.98 25.65
CA ALA A 28 3.45 11.83 25.59
C ALA A 28 4.80 12.14 24.92
N CYS A 29 4.79 12.88 23.81
CA CYS A 29 5.95 13.04 22.93
C CYS A 29 6.42 14.50 22.77
N GLY A 30 5.62 15.47 23.24
CA GLY A 30 5.91 16.89 23.08
C GLY A 30 5.51 17.46 21.71
N VAL A 31 5.47 18.80 21.66
CA VAL A 31 5.05 19.57 20.47
C VAL A 31 6.00 19.37 19.29
N ARG A 32 7.31 19.25 19.55
CA ARG A 32 8.31 19.06 18.49
C ARG A 32 8.09 17.76 17.72
N ALA A 33 7.74 16.67 18.42
CA ALA A 33 7.46 15.38 17.79
C ALA A 33 6.22 15.45 16.89
N VAL A 34 5.17 16.16 17.34
CA VAL A 34 3.96 16.41 16.54
C VAL A 34 4.30 17.13 15.23
N HIS A 35 5.09 18.20 15.29
CA HIS A 35 5.49 18.92 14.08
C HIS A 35 6.38 18.09 13.16
N LEU A 36 7.32 17.31 13.72
CA LEU A 36 8.16 16.41 12.93
C LEU A 36 7.30 15.38 12.20
N TYR A 37 6.35 14.74 12.88
CA TYR A 37 5.41 13.81 12.23
C TYR A 37 4.65 14.50 11.10
N ALA A 38 4.08 15.68 11.35
CA ALA A 38 3.32 16.44 10.36
C ALA A 38 4.17 16.82 9.12
N GLU A 39 5.41 17.25 9.32
CA GLU A 39 6.33 17.57 8.21
C GLU A 39 6.70 16.35 7.39
N LEU A 40 7.01 15.21 8.03
CA LEU A 40 7.30 13.96 7.34
C LEU A 40 6.08 13.51 6.51
N ARG A 41 4.88 13.60 7.08
CA ARG A 41 3.65 13.30 6.36
C ARG A 41 3.40 14.26 5.21
N ALA A 42 3.68 15.55 5.38
CA ALA A 42 3.57 16.56 4.32
C ALA A 42 4.55 16.30 3.17
N ARG A 43 5.71 15.70 3.45
CA ARG A 43 6.70 15.26 2.45
C ARG A 43 6.39 13.92 1.81
N GLY A 44 5.31 13.25 2.24
CA GLY A 44 4.86 11.98 1.64
C GLY A 44 5.43 10.73 2.31
N GLU A 45 6.10 10.85 3.46
CA GLU A 45 6.60 9.68 4.20
C GLU A 45 5.46 8.81 4.71
N GLY A 46 5.61 7.48 4.63
CA GLY A 46 4.58 6.55 5.09
C GLY A 46 4.26 6.69 6.59
N LYS A 47 3.01 6.43 6.97
CA LYS A 47 2.51 6.61 8.36
C LYS A 47 3.42 5.95 9.40
N VAL A 48 3.75 4.67 9.20
CA VAL A 48 4.57 3.90 10.15
C VAL A 48 5.98 4.46 10.29
N GLY A 49 6.64 4.77 9.16
CA GLY A 49 7.98 5.35 9.15
C GLY A 49 8.02 6.71 9.84
N ALA A 50 7.09 7.59 9.47
CA ALA A 50 6.94 8.90 10.11
C ALA A 50 6.65 8.78 11.61
N PHE A 51 5.80 7.82 12.00
CA PHE A 51 5.43 7.58 13.39
C PHE A 51 6.64 7.15 14.21
N HIS A 52 7.42 6.19 13.74
CA HIS A 52 8.63 5.76 14.44
C HIS A 52 9.67 6.88 14.52
N ALA A 53 9.87 7.64 13.45
CA ALA A 53 10.81 8.77 13.45
C ALA A 53 10.42 9.86 14.45
N ALA A 54 9.13 10.17 14.57
CA ALA A 54 8.64 11.22 15.44
C ALA A 54 8.42 10.78 16.89
N PHE A 55 7.85 9.59 17.09
CA PHE A 55 7.33 9.14 18.37
C PHE A 55 8.02 7.88 18.92
N GLY A 56 8.86 7.20 18.14
CA GLY A 56 9.48 5.91 18.51
C GLY A 56 10.41 5.95 19.73
N ASN A 57 10.80 7.15 20.15
CA ASN A 57 11.53 7.35 21.41
C ASN A 57 10.63 7.11 22.63
N GLU A 58 9.35 7.47 22.56
CA GLU A 58 8.42 7.38 23.68
C GLU A 58 7.39 6.27 23.51
N ILE A 59 6.98 5.97 22.27
CA ILE A 59 5.91 5.04 21.97
C ILE A 59 6.47 3.80 21.25
N GLN A 60 6.06 2.63 21.70
CA GLN A 60 6.38 1.35 21.05
C GLN A 60 5.13 0.51 20.85
N GLY A 61 5.15 -0.31 19.82
CA GLY A 61 4.10 -1.27 19.47
C GLY A 61 4.48 -2.05 18.22
N SER A 62 3.64 -3.01 17.85
CA SER A 62 3.77 -3.72 16.57
C SER A 62 3.53 -2.77 15.39
N THR A 63 4.04 -3.11 14.20
CA THR A 63 3.83 -2.31 12.97
C THR A 63 2.36 -2.05 12.69
N GLU A 64 1.50 -3.05 12.86
CA GLU A 64 0.05 -2.95 12.65
C GLU A 64 -0.60 -2.02 13.68
N ASP A 65 -0.22 -2.15 14.94
CA ASP A 65 -0.77 -1.31 16.01
C ASP A 65 -0.29 0.14 15.86
N VAL A 66 0.97 0.36 15.46
CA VAL A 66 1.51 1.68 15.15
C VAL A 66 0.77 2.32 13.98
N LEU A 67 0.43 1.54 12.94
CA LEU A 67 -0.36 2.04 11.82
C LEU A 67 -1.74 2.53 12.29
N ILE A 68 -2.43 1.73 13.09
CA ILE A 68 -3.75 2.09 13.64
C ILE A 68 -3.64 3.34 14.54
N ALA A 69 -2.62 3.41 15.39
CA ALA A 69 -2.34 4.58 16.23
C ALA A 69 -2.10 5.85 15.40
N ALA A 70 -1.31 5.74 14.34
CA ALA A 70 -1.05 6.82 13.40
C ALA A 70 -2.34 7.30 12.72
N GLU A 71 -3.20 6.37 12.28
CA GLU A 71 -4.48 6.71 11.66
C GLU A 71 -5.44 7.44 12.60
N GLN A 72 -5.47 7.04 13.88
CA GLN A 72 -6.27 7.72 14.88
C GLN A 72 -5.70 9.10 15.20
N PHE A 73 -4.37 9.24 15.29
CA PHE A 73 -3.73 10.52 15.48
C PHE A 73 -3.97 11.49 14.32
N GLU A 74 -3.94 11.01 13.07
CA GLU A 74 -4.21 11.82 11.88
C GLU A 74 -5.64 12.37 11.82
N ARG A 75 -6.58 11.77 12.56
CA ARG A 75 -7.95 12.28 12.71
C ARG A 75 -8.08 13.39 13.74
N SER A 76 -7.05 13.60 14.57
CA SER A 76 -7.08 14.62 15.61
C SER A 76 -6.90 16.03 15.02
N SER A 77 -7.53 17.03 15.64
CA SER A 77 -7.32 18.43 15.29
C SER A 77 -5.88 18.89 15.51
N THR A 78 -5.14 18.24 16.42
CA THR A 78 -3.73 18.54 16.68
C THR A 78 -2.85 18.19 15.48
N PHE A 79 -3.08 17.02 14.87
CA PHE A 79 -2.39 16.67 13.64
C PHE A 79 -2.79 17.62 12.49
N GLN A 80 -4.08 17.84 12.28
CA GLN A 80 -4.58 18.68 11.18
C GLN A 80 -3.95 20.07 11.19
N ASN A 81 -3.94 20.74 12.35
CA ASN A 81 -3.32 22.05 12.51
C ASN A 81 -1.79 22.02 12.27
N ALA A 82 -1.10 20.99 12.77
CA ALA A 82 0.33 20.86 12.57
C ALA A 82 0.69 20.57 11.10
N TYR A 83 -0.15 19.80 10.40
CA TYR A 83 -0.01 19.44 9.01
C TYR A 83 -0.23 20.64 8.09
N GLU A 84 -1.28 21.43 8.31
CA GLU A 84 -1.50 22.69 7.60
C GLU A 84 -0.30 23.64 7.78
N GLY A 85 0.15 23.84 9.03
CA GLY A 85 1.34 24.65 9.30
C GLY A 85 2.64 24.10 8.67
N ALA A 86 2.77 22.79 8.51
CA ALA A 86 3.88 22.18 7.80
C ALA A 86 3.82 22.48 6.29
N GLN A 87 2.64 22.35 5.67
CA GLN A 87 2.45 22.67 4.25
C GLN A 87 2.77 24.14 3.94
N ASP A 88 2.35 25.06 4.82
CA ASP A 88 2.59 26.49 4.64
C ASP A 88 4.08 26.84 4.80
N ARG A 89 4.78 26.24 5.77
CA ARG A 89 6.22 26.46 5.96
C ARG A 89 7.08 25.90 4.82
N ILE A 90 6.74 24.71 4.33
CA ILE A 90 7.52 24.07 3.25
C ILE A 90 7.21 24.72 1.90
N GLY A 91 5.96 25.14 1.71
CA GLY A 91 5.44 25.61 0.43
C GLY A 91 4.88 24.47 -0.39
N ARG A 92 3.61 24.61 -0.82
CA ARG A 92 2.89 23.57 -1.59
C ARG A 92 3.55 23.25 -2.93
N ASP A 93 4.14 24.26 -3.58
CA ASP A 93 4.81 24.08 -4.87
C ASP A 93 6.13 23.30 -4.73
N GLU A 94 6.88 23.53 -3.66
CA GLU A 94 8.09 22.77 -3.36
C GLU A 94 7.77 21.32 -3.02
N LEU A 95 6.71 21.08 -2.23
CA LEU A 95 6.21 19.72 -1.99
C LEU A 95 5.80 19.02 -3.29
N ARG A 96 5.10 19.72 -4.19
CA ARG A 96 4.70 19.16 -5.49
C ARG A 96 5.92 18.80 -6.35
N LYS A 97 6.96 19.65 -6.38
CA LYS A 97 8.21 19.37 -7.10
C LYS A 97 8.93 18.16 -6.51
N GLU A 98 9.06 18.11 -5.18
CA GLU A 98 9.69 16.99 -4.47
C GLU A 98 8.96 15.67 -4.78
N TRP A 99 7.64 15.66 -4.72
CA TRP A 99 6.83 14.48 -5.06
C TRP A 99 6.98 14.07 -6.52
N ALA A 100 6.99 15.02 -7.45
CA ALA A 100 7.18 14.74 -8.87
C ALA A 100 8.58 14.11 -9.14
N ALA A 101 9.61 14.61 -8.46
CA ALA A 101 10.96 14.04 -8.55
C ALA A 101 11.02 12.62 -8.01
N ARG A 102 10.47 12.37 -6.81
CA ARG A 102 10.41 11.02 -6.20
C ARG A 102 9.65 10.02 -7.08
N LEU A 103 8.52 10.41 -7.66
CA LEU A 103 7.77 9.55 -8.60
C LEU A 103 8.60 9.22 -9.85
N GLY A 104 9.38 10.17 -10.35
CA GLY A 104 10.33 9.95 -11.45
C GLY A 104 11.39 8.90 -11.10
N GLU A 105 12.00 9.00 -9.92
CA GLU A 105 13.02 8.05 -9.44
C GLU A 105 12.45 6.64 -9.22
N ILE A 106 11.27 6.52 -8.60
CA ILE A 106 10.59 5.23 -8.39
C ILE A 106 10.30 4.58 -9.75
N SER A 107 9.76 5.35 -10.71
CA SER A 107 9.46 4.82 -12.04
C SER A 107 10.69 4.31 -12.80
N VAL A 108 11.86 4.94 -12.62
CA VAL A 108 13.12 4.44 -13.19
C VAL A 108 13.53 3.14 -12.50
N THR A 109 13.56 3.14 -11.17
CA THR A 109 14.00 1.99 -10.37
C THR A 109 13.13 0.75 -10.60
N GLU A 110 11.81 0.92 -10.66
CA GLU A 110 10.86 -0.16 -10.94
C GLU A 110 11.05 -0.72 -12.35
N ARG A 111 11.28 0.13 -13.36
CA ARG A 111 11.57 -0.32 -14.72
C ARG A 111 12.87 -1.10 -14.79
N ASP A 112 13.92 -0.62 -14.14
CA ASP A 112 15.21 -1.29 -14.11
C ASP A 112 15.12 -2.63 -13.37
N HIS A 113 14.38 -2.68 -12.25
CA HIS A 113 14.13 -3.91 -11.53
C HIS A 113 13.33 -4.92 -12.35
N ALA A 114 12.29 -4.47 -13.05
CA ALA A 114 11.51 -5.31 -13.96
C ALA A 114 12.37 -5.83 -15.14
N ALA A 115 13.21 -4.98 -15.72
CA ALA A 115 14.14 -5.38 -16.77
C ALA A 115 15.14 -6.43 -16.28
N PHE A 116 15.68 -6.26 -15.07
CA PHE A 116 16.54 -7.25 -14.41
C PHE A 116 15.81 -8.58 -14.19
N LEU A 117 14.59 -8.55 -13.63
CA LEU A 117 13.81 -9.75 -13.39
C LEU A 117 13.46 -10.48 -14.70
N ASN A 118 13.12 -9.75 -15.76
CA ASN A 118 12.86 -10.34 -17.08
C ASN A 118 14.11 -11.00 -17.66
N ALA A 119 15.26 -10.32 -17.65
CA ALA A 119 16.51 -10.90 -18.12
C ALA A 119 16.94 -12.12 -17.28
N HIS A 120 16.68 -12.08 -15.97
CA HIS A 120 16.92 -13.22 -15.09
C HIS A 120 15.96 -14.39 -15.38
N SER A 121 14.69 -14.10 -15.66
CA SER A 121 13.68 -15.09 -16.08
C SER A 121 14.07 -15.76 -17.39
N GLU A 122 14.45 -15.00 -18.41
CA GLU A 122 14.93 -15.52 -19.70
C GLU A 122 16.20 -16.39 -19.53
N PHE A 123 17.10 -16.00 -18.63
CA PHE A 123 18.26 -16.82 -18.28
C PHE A 123 17.85 -18.15 -17.61
N LEU A 124 16.87 -18.13 -16.71
CA LEU A 124 16.34 -19.35 -16.09
C LEU A 124 15.63 -20.25 -17.12
N GLU A 125 14.86 -19.67 -18.04
CA GLU A 125 14.20 -20.40 -19.13
C GLU A 125 15.20 -21.02 -20.11
N SER A 126 16.28 -20.31 -20.46
CA SER A 126 17.34 -20.82 -21.34
C SER A 126 18.15 -21.95 -20.69
N LYS A 127 18.37 -21.91 -19.36
CA LYS A 127 18.93 -23.04 -18.60
C LYS A 127 17.93 -24.17 -18.36
N GLY A 128 16.63 -23.85 -18.38
CA GLY A 128 15.50 -24.75 -18.30
C GLY A 128 15.08 -25.36 -19.64
N ASN A 129 15.93 -25.34 -20.68
CA ASN A 129 15.62 -25.89 -22.00
C ASN A 129 15.61 -27.44 -22.04
N LYS A 130 15.09 -28.09 -21.00
CA LYS A 130 14.22 -29.23 -21.21
C LYS A 130 12.83 -28.62 -21.31
N LYS A 131 12.35 -28.41 -22.55
CA LYS A 131 10.91 -28.30 -22.80
C LYS A 131 10.22 -29.25 -21.80
N TYR A 132 9.22 -28.78 -21.06
CA TYR A 132 8.28 -29.70 -20.42
C TYR A 132 7.64 -30.49 -21.57
N GLU A 133 8.32 -31.54 -22.01
CA GLU A 133 8.09 -32.23 -23.28
C GLU A 133 6.82 -33.09 -23.20
N LYS A 134 6.33 -33.31 -21.98
CA LYS A 134 5.08 -34.00 -21.71
C LYS A 134 4.00 -33.01 -21.32
N ARG A 135 3.21 -32.64 -22.33
CA ARG A 135 1.83 -32.20 -22.17
C ARG A 135 1.15 -33.12 -21.14
N CYS A 136 0.69 -32.57 -20.02
CA CYS A 136 0.09 -33.38 -18.95
C CYS A 136 -1.42 -33.53 -19.17
N GLU A 137 -1.97 -34.67 -18.78
CA GLU A 137 -3.39 -34.98 -18.98
C GLU A 137 -4.32 -33.94 -18.34
N ALA A 138 -3.91 -33.35 -17.21
CA ALA A 138 -4.65 -32.28 -16.56
C ALA A 138 -4.74 -31.01 -17.43
N PHE A 139 -3.67 -30.65 -18.14
CA PHE A 139 -3.69 -29.54 -19.08
C PHE A 139 -4.64 -29.82 -20.26
N ASP A 140 -4.66 -31.06 -20.74
CA ASP A 140 -5.55 -31.46 -21.84
C ASP A 140 -7.03 -31.51 -21.46
N GLN A 141 -7.32 -31.92 -20.23
CA GLN A 141 -8.67 -31.84 -19.67
C GLN A 141 -9.13 -30.38 -19.58
N ILE A 142 -8.30 -29.48 -19.07
CA ILE A 142 -8.62 -28.05 -18.99
C ILE A 142 -8.88 -27.48 -20.39
N ILE A 143 -8.03 -27.75 -21.37
CA ILE A 143 -8.23 -27.27 -22.75
C ILE A 143 -9.51 -27.84 -23.35
N SER A 144 -9.80 -29.12 -23.16
CA SER A 144 -11.02 -29.77 -23.65
C SER A 144 -12.29 -29.17 -23.05
N GLU A 145 -12.30 -28.95 -21.73
CA GLU A 145 -13.44 -28.33 -21.03
C GLU A 145 -13.66 -26.89 -21.48
N ARG A 146 -12.59 -26.09 -21.59
CA ARG A 146 -12.69 -24.69 -22.03
C ARG A 146 -13.12 -24.56 -23.48
N THR A 147 -12.68 -25.46 -24.35
CA THR A 147 -13.13 -25.49 -25.75
C THR A 147 -14.63 -25.79 -25.83
N LYS A 148 -15.12 -26.79 -25.07
CA LYS A 148 -16.56 -27.12 -25.01
C LYS A 148 -17.41 -26.00 -24.41
N GLU A 149 -16.90 -25.30 -23.40
CA GLU A 149 -17.57 -24.11 -22.84
C GLU A 149 -17.65 -22.96 -23.86
N ALA A 150 -16.59 -22.75 -24.64
CA ALA A 150 -16.56 -21.73 -25.68
C ALA A 150 -17.53 -22.06 -26.83
N GLU A 151 -17.59 -23.32 -27.27
CA GLU A 151 -18.53 -23.80 -28.28
C GLU A 151 -19.99 -23.61 -27.81
N LYS A 152 -20.33 -24.03 -26.59
CA LYS A 152 -21.67 -23.82 -26.02
C LYS A 152 -22.05 -22.34 -25.91
N ARG A 153 -21.10 -21.47 -25.55
CA ARG A 153 -21.34 -20.01 -25.53
C ARG A 153 -21.58 -19.46 -26.93
N ALA A 154 -20.84 -19.93 -27.93
CA ALA A 154 -21.04 -19.53 -29.32
C ALA A 154 -22.40 -20.00 -29.86
N GLU A 155 -22.83 -21.21 -29.53
CA GLU A 155 -24.16 -21.74 -29.91
C GLU A 155 -25.30 -20.95 -29.26
N LEU A 156 -25.20 -20.64 -27.96
CA LEU A 156 -26.19 -19.81 -27.26
C LEU A 156 -26.25 -18.38 -27.84
N GLN A 157 -25.11 -17.81 -28.22
CA GLN A 157 -25.06 -16.51 -28.90
C GLN A 157 -25.67 -16.57 -30.30
N HIS A 158 -25.42 -17.65 -31.05
CA HIS A 158 -26.03 -17.85 -32.37
C HIS A 158 -27.55 -17.97 -32.27
N MET A 159 -28.05 -18.81 -31.34
CA MET A 159 -29.47 -18.97 -31.10
C MET A 159 -30.13 -17.67 -30.60
N SER A 160 -29.47 -16.91 -29.74
CA SER A 160 -29.97 -15.60 -29.27
C SER A 160 -30.07 -14.58 -30.42
N ASN A 161 -29.06 -14.53 -31.29
CA ASN A 161 -29.07 -13.65 -32.46
C ASN A 161 -30.12 -14.06 -33.51
N GLU A 162 -30.35 -15.36 -33.67
CA GLU A 162 -31.36 -15.91 -34.58
C GLU A 162 -32.79 -15.66 -34.04
N THR A 163 -32.98 -15.76 -32.72
CA THR A 163 -34.24 -15.41 -32.05
C THR A 163 -34.52 -13.91 -32.19
N MET A 164 -33.53 -13.03 -32.05
CA MET A 164 -33.71 -11.59 -32.26
C MET A 164 -34.01 -11.22 -33.73
N ARG A 165 -33.56 -12.02 -34.72
CA ARG A 165 -33.92 -11.82 -36.14
C ARG A 165 -35.34 -12.25 -36.49
N ILE A 166 -35.92 -13.20 -35.74
CA ILE A 166 -37.28 -13.72 -35.99
C ILE A 166 -38.35 -12.83 -35.34
N PHE A 167 -38.01 -12.15 -34.24
CA PHE A 167 -38.95 -11.34 -33.44
C PHE A 167 -38.73 -9.81 -33.51
N GLY A 168 -37.83 -9.32 -34.37
CA GLY A 168 -37.62 -7.90 -34.67
C GLY A 168 -38.01 -7.56 -36.09
#